data_AF-A0A7V1LK46-F1
#
_entry.id   AF-A0A7V1LK46-F1
#
_cell.length_a   1.000
_cell.length_b   1.000
_cell.length_c   1.000
_cell.angle_alpha   90.00
_cell.angle_beta   90.00
_cell.angle_gamma   90.00
#
_symmetry.space_group_name_H-M   'P 1'
#
loop_
_entity.id
_entity.type
_entity.pdbx_description
1 polymer ?
#
loop_
_entity_poly.entity_id
_entity_poly.type
_entity_poly.pdbx_seq_one_letter_code
_entity_poly.pdbx_strand_id
1 'polypeptide(L)' 'MKKRMMTLWLLLLAGGALFAGRVDTVRVYSPTMDKTVPVLLVFPEQKENTDSLNVVFLLHGYGGSFKSWQK' A
#
# COMPACT_ATOMS: atom_id res chain seq x y z
N MET A 1 -39.51 -6.08 4.02
CA MET A 1 -38.28 -6.50 4.74
C MET A 1 -37.26 -7.14 3.81
N LYS A 2 -37.63 -8.15 3.01
CA LYS A 2 -36.72 -8.84 2.05
C LYS A 2 -35.99 -7.92 1.05
N LYS A 3 -36.67 -6.92 0.49
CA LYS A 3 -36.07 -5.94 -0.44
C LYS A 3 -34.99 -5.06 0.21
N ARG A 4 -35.25 -4.57 1.44
CA ARG A 4 -34.28 -3.81 2.23
C ARG A 4 -33.05 -4.64 2.60
N MET A 5 -33.27 -5.93 2.91
CA MET A 5 -32.19 -6.88 3.14
C MET A 5 -31.34 -7.04 1.87
N MET A 6 -31.95 -7.25 0.71
CA MET A 6 -31.25 -7.39 -0.57
C MET A 6 -30.40 -6.16 -0.91
N THR A 7 -30.92 -4.95 -0.66
CA THR A 7 -30.17 -3.71 -0.87
C THR A 7 -28.94 -3.61 0.05
N LEU A 8 -29.05 -4.03 1.31
CA LEU A 8 -27.92 -4.06 2.25
C LEU A 8 -26.82 -5.03 1.82
N TRP A 9 -27.20 -6.22 1.35
CA TRP A 9 -26.23 -7.20 0.82
C TRP A 9 -25.49 -6.67 -0.41
N LEU A 10 -26.20 -5.99 -1.32
CA LEU A 10 -25.58 -5.39 -2.50
C LEU A 10 -24.59 -4.27 -2.12
N LEU A 11 -24.91 -3.47 -1.10
CA LEU A 11 -24.04 -2.41 -0.60
C LEU A 11 -22.76 -2.97 0.06
N LEU A 12 -22.88 -4.08 0.80
CA LEU A 12 -21.76 -4.77 1.44
C LEU A 12 -20.79 -5.36 0.40
N LEU A 13 -21.31 -5.90 -0.70
CA LEU A 13 -20.47 -6.41 -1.80
C LEU A 13 -19.70 -5.30 -2.53
N ALA A 14 -20.25 -4.09 -2.62
CA ALA A 14 -19.62 -2.98 -3.33
C ALA A 14 -18.40 -2.39 -2.60
N GLY A 15 -18.26 -2.60 -1.28
CA GLY A 15 -17.18 -2.01 -0.48
C GLY A 15 -15.82 -2.71 -0.57
N GLY A 16 -15.75 -3.92 -1.14
CA GLY A 16 -14.55 -4.77 -1.08
C GLY A 16 -13.39 -4.38 -2.00
N ALA A 17 -13.56 -3.37 -2.87
CA ALA A 17 -12.63 -3.09 -3.97
C ALA A 17 -12.09 -1.64 -4.00
N LEU A 18 -12.21 -0.87 -2.90
CA LEU A 18 -11.69 0.50 -2.84
C LEU A 18 -10.23 0.48 -2.35
N PHE A 19 -9.26 0.44 -3.27
CA PHE A 19 -7.84 0.53 -2.96
C PHE A 19 -7.25 1.84 -3.48
N ALA A 20 -7.02 2.81 -2.60
CA ALA A 20 -6.49 4.14 -2.98
C ALA A 20 -5.04 4.16 -3.53
N GLY A 21 -4.38 3.01 -3.59
CA GLY A 21 -3.01 2.88 -4.08
C GLY A 21 -2.51 1.44 -4.13
N ARG A 22 -1.47 1.20 -4.95
CA ARG A 22 -0.79 -0.09 -5.07
C ARG A 22 0.37 -0.16 -4.07
N VAL A 23 0.44 -1.25 -3.31
CA VAL A 23 1.53 -1.52 -2.38
C VAL A 23 2.37 -2.68 -2.88
N ASP A 24 3.67 -2.46 -3.09
CA ASP A 24 4.63 -3.49 -3.44
C ASP A 24 5.68 -3.65 -2.34
N THR A 25 6.32 -4.81 -2.29
CA THR A 25 7.52 -5.02 -1.45
C THR A 25 8.65 -5.49 -2.35
N VAL A 26 9.76 -4.76 -2.33
CA VAL A 26 10.96 -5.08 -3.10
C VAL A 26 12.12 -5.38 -2.16
N ARG A 27 13.12 -6.11 -2.67
CA ARG A 27 14.38 -6.37 -1.96
C ARG A 27 15.49 -5.58 -2.62
N VAL A 28 16.14 -4.72 -1.85
CA VAL A 28 17.23 -3.86 -2.33
C VAL A 28 18.52 -4.25 -1.63
N TYR A 29 19.56 -4.52 -2.41
CA TYR A 29 20.91 -4.69 -1.86
C TYR A 29 21.51 -3.33 -1.50
N SER A 30 21.96 -3.18 -0.26
CA SER A 30 22.65 -1.99 0.24
C SER A 30 24.15 -2.24 0.32
N PRO A 31 24.98 -1.57 -0.51
CA PRO A 31 26.42 -1.71 -0.44
C PRO A 31 27.02 -1.22 0.89
N THR A 32 26.44 -0.19 1.51
CA THR A 32 26.94 0.36 2.77
C THR A 32 26.65 -0.53 3.97
N MET A 33 25.58 -1.32 3.91
CA MET A 33 25.21 -2.28 4.96
C MET A 33 25.68 -3.70 4.66
N ASP A 34 26.19 -3.96 3.45
CA ASP A 34 26.46 -5.29 2.91
C ASP A 34 25.28 -6.27 3.14
N LYS A 35 24.07 -5.80 2.83
CA LYS A 35 22.84 -6.53 3.15
C LYS A 35 21.73 -6.27 2.16
N THR A 36 20.96 -7.32 1.87
CA THR A 36 19.67 -7.19 1.16
C THR A 36 18.55 -6.87 2.14
N VAL A 37 17.91 -5.71 1.98
CA VAL A 37 16.87 -5.18 2.88
C VAL A 37 15.52 -5.11 2.15
N PRO A 38 14.41 -5.53 2.76
CA PRO A 38 13.07 -5.34 2.21
C PRO A 38 12.60 -3.89 2.37
N VAL A 39 11.97 -3.34 1.33
CA VAL A 39 11.41 -1.99 1.31
C VAL A 39 9.97 -2.07 0.81
N LEU A 40 9.05 -1.41 1.52
CA LEU A 40 7.66 -1.24 1.10
C LEU A 40 7.55 -0.02 0.19
N LEU A 41 6.96 -0.19 -0.99
CA LEU A 41 6.68 0.89 -1.94
C LEU A 41 5.18 1.10 -2.01
N VAL A 42 4.73 2.35 -1.86
CA VAL A 42 3.33 2.73 -1.98
C VAL A 42 3.20 3.66 -3.19
N PHE A 43 2.43 3.22 -4.17
CA PHE A 43 2.15 3.97 -5.39
C PHE A 43 0.70 4.48 -5.36
N PRO A 44 0.44 5.72 -5.79
CA PRO A 44 -0.93 6.18 -6.02
C PRO A 44 -1.60 5.38 -7.16
N GLU A 45 -2.93 5.30 -7.14
CA GLU A 45 -3.71 4.38 -7.98
C GLU A 45 -3.52 4.57 -9.50
N GLN A 46 -3.13 5.76 -9.99
CA GLN A 46 -2.65 5.96 -11.36
C GLN A 46 -2.08 7.38 -11.57
N LYS A 47 -0.85 7.46 -12.09
CA LYS A 47 -0.47 8.48 -13.08
C LYS A 47 0.15 7.74 -14.25
N GLU A 48 -0.39 7.95 -15.47
CA GLU A 48 0.14 7.35 -16.70
C GLU A 48 1.62 7.68 -16.96
N ASN A 49 2.15 8.68 -16.25
CA ASN A 49 3.54 9.09 -16.31
C ASN A 49 4.18 8.95 -14.93
N THR A 50 4.91 7.86 -14.72
CA THR A 50 5.62 7.57 -13.45
C THR A 50 6.98 8.29 -13.37
N ASP A 51 7.40 8.91 -14.47
CA ASP A 51 8.74 9.48 -14.65
C ASP A 51 9.04 10.69 -13.73
N SER A 52 8.02 11.26 -13.06
CA SER A 52 8.20 12.41 -12.17
C SER A 52 7.25 12.38 -10.97
N LEU A 53 7.26 11.30 -10.19
CA LEU A 53 6.57 11.28 -8.89
C LEU A 53 7.46 11.87 -7.80
N ASN A 54 6.89 12.74 -6.96
CA ASN A 54 7.54 13.14 -5.71
C ASN A 54 7.57 11.95 -4.76
N VAL A 55 8.75 11.65 -4.21
CA VAL A 55 8.97 10.51 -3.32
C VAL A 55 9.15 10.97 -1.89
N VAL A 56 8.44 10.33 -0.96
CA VAL A 56 8.59 10.54 0.48
C VAL A 56 9.14 9.27 1.11
N PHE A 57 10.24 9.38 1.85
CA PHE A 57 10.82 8.27 2.60
C PHE A 57 10.24 8.24 4.02
N LEU A 58 9.53 7.16 4.33
CA LEU A 58 9.00 6.93 5.67
C LEU A 58 9.92 6.00 6.45
N LEU A 59 10.62 6.58 7.44
CA LEU A 59 11.46 5.82 8.37
C LEU A 59 10.60 5.28 9.53
N HIS A 60 10.98 4.12 10.06
CA HIS A 60 10.34 3.56 11.25
C HIS A 60 11.15 3.91 12.51
N GLY A 61 10.46 3.98 13.65
CA GLY A 61 11.09 4.15 14.95
C GLY A 61 11.76 2.87 15.48
N TYR A 62 12.32 2.97 16.69
CA TYR A 62 12.87 1.83 17.43
C TYR A 62 11.84 0.72 17.61
N GLY A 63 12.23 -0.54 17.37
CA GLY A 63 11.33 -1.71 17.39
C GLY A 63 10.39 -1.84 16.19
N GLY A 64 10.41 -0.88 15.26
CA GLY A 64 9.65 -0.93 14.01
C GLY A 64 10.28 -1.76 12.90
N SER A 65 9.60 -1.83 11.75
CA SER A 65 10.10 -2.48 10.53
C SER A 65 9.63 -1.73 9.28
N PHE A 66 10.05 -2.18 8.10
CA PHE A 66 9.59 -1.66 6.81
C PHE A 66 8.06 -1.70 6.62
N LYS A 67 7.33 -2.47 7.46
CA LYS A 67 5.86 -2.56 7.46
C LYS A 67 5.18 -1.62 8.46
N SER A 68 5.92 -0.83 9.24
CA SER A 68 5.34 0.00 10.32
C SER A 68 4.28 0.99 9.86
N TRP A 69 4.27 1.33 8.57
CA TRP A 69 3.33 2.26 7.96
C TRP A 69 2.22 1.58 7.13
N GLN A 70 2.19 0.24 7.07
CA GLN A 70 1.22 -0.56 6.31
C GLN A 70 0.03 -0.98 7.19
N LYS A 71 -0.71 -0.03 7.77
CA LYS A 71 -1.90 -0.31 8.58
C LYS A 71 -3.16 -0.42 7.73
#